data_AF-X0ZYM2-F1
#
_entry.id   AF-X0ZYM2-F1
#
_cell.length_a   1.000
_cell.length_b   1.000
_cell.length_c   1.000
_cell.angle_alpha   90.00
_cell.angle_beta   90.00
_cell.angle_gamma   90.00
#
_symmetry.space_group_name_H-M   'P 1'
#
loop_
_entity.id
_entity.type
_entity.pdbx_description
1 polymer ?
#
loop_
_entity_poly.entity_id
_entity_poly.type
_entity_poly.pdbx_seq_one_letter_code
_entity_poly.pdbx_strand_id
1 'polypeptide(L)'
;MWCIIALSHDLGYPLQKVDSINEQTRKMLRQYAKVNLQDLNFDVPQQHQFINNFILTFISSQTIFEDEYKQQSRSKQRKLPDKERVFRTHVQAKYYLKYSKSLEDFEHGIFSSILLMKSLTYFLESDFDMDELKPLDYQDAKQCAIRREILRAIACHTCEEIYHIRPDTLGFLLILCDELQSWGRPTFEEMIVATAILPTARLKEYSLQEVDYELELPGDEKGLYRQTKGLFKRFHKILRVAVDAPERKFICQITVKSKERLPDIYKFRFEAEKPKVQFMKDGHSWDPWKQQSNLLAEEELGSNN
;
A
#
# COMPACT_ATOMS: atom_id res chain seq x y z
N MET A 1 -14.14 -11.57 -3.65
CA MET A 1 -13.17 -10.70 -2.96
C MET A 1 -12.10 -10.20 -3.91
N TRP A 2 -11.18 -11.06 -4.36
CA TRP A 2 -10.02 -10.64 -5.17
C TRP A 2 -10.37 -9.87 -6.44
N CYS A 3 -11.38 -10.32 -7.19
CA CYS A 3 -11.85 -9.61 -8.39
C CYS A 3 -12.26 -8.16 -8.10
N ILE A 4 -12.99 -7.92 -7.01
CA ILE A 4 -13.39 -6.57 -6.60
C ILE A 4 -12.15 -5.75 -6.28
N ILE A 5 -11.24 -6.28 -5.45
CA ILE A 5 -10.00 -5.61 -5.06
C ILE A 5 -9.18 -5.20 -6.31
N ALA A 6 -8.90 -6.16 -7.20
CA ALA A 6 -8.09 -5.94 -8.38
C ALA A 6 -8.69 -4.86 -9.32
N LEU A 7 -10.01 -4.88 -9.54
CA LEU A 7 -10.67 -3.94 -10.45
C LEU A 7 -10.87 -2.53 -9.87
N SER A 8 -10.86 -2.38 -8.54
CA SER A 8 -11.32 -1.15 -7.89
C SER A 8 -10.32 -0.46 -6.97
N HIS A 9 -9.12 -1.02 -6.78
CA HIS A 9 -8.13 -0.44 -5.89
C HIS A 9 -7.69 0.99 -6.27
N ASP A 10 -7.69 1.27 -7.58
CA ASP A 10 -7.19 2.50 -8.19
C ASP A 10 -8.24 3.60 -8.44
N LEU A 11 -9.51 3.40 -8.02
CA LEU A 11 -10.59 4.35 -8.33
C LEU A 11 -10.37 5.77 -7.75
N GLY A 12 -9.65 5.90 -6.64
CA GLY A 12 -9.32 7.17 -5.99
C GLY A 12 -8.18 7.93 -6.65
N TYR A 13 -7.49 7.36 -7.63
CA TYR A 13 -6.29 7.96 -8.25
C TYR A 13 -6.52 9.36 -8.86
N PRO A 14 -7.66 9.64 -9.54
CA PRO A 14 -7.94 10.98 -10.06
C PRO A 14 -8.00 12.06 -8.97
N LEU A 15 -8.51 11.73 -7.79
CA LEU A 15 -8.59 12.68 -6.67
C LEU A 15 -7.20 13.04 -6.13
N GLN A 16 -6.33 12.04 -5.96
CA GLN A 16 -4.94 12.27 -5.57
C GLN A 16 -4.18 13.16 -6.59
N LYS A 17 -4.53 13.10 -7.88
CA LYS A 17 -3.90 13.94 -8.91
C LYS A 17 -4.29 15.41 -8.86
N VAL A 18 -5.41 15.77 -8.23
CA VAL A 18 -5.83 17.17 -8.08
C VAL A 18 -4.78 17.96 -7.28
N ASP A 19 -4.22 17.37 -6.22
CA ASP A 19 -3.17 18.03 -5.42
C ASP A 19 -1.87 18.23 -6.20
N SER A 20 -1.48 17.25 -7.01
CA SER A 20 -0.32 17.39 -7.90
C SER A 20 -0.53 18.51 -8.92
N ILE A 21 -1.75 18.69 -9.42
CA ILE A 21 -2.08 19.77 -10.36
C ILE A 21 -2.02 21.12 -9.64
N ASN A 22 -2.57 21.22 -8.42
CA ASN A 22 -2.46 22.41 -7.58
C ASN A 22 -0.99 22.79 -7.33
N GLU A 23 -0.14 21.82 -7.00
CA GLU A 23 1.28 22.06 -6.75
C GLU A 23 2.04 22.52 -8.02
N GLN A 24 1.78 21.89 -9.16
CA GLN A 24 2.38 22.30 -10.45
C GLN A 24 1.93 23.70 -10.86
N THR A 25 0.63 23.99 -10.73
CA THR A 25 0.05 25.31 -11.01
C THR A 25 0.71 26.37 -10.12
N ARG A 26 0.90 26.07 -8.84
CA ARG A 26 1.61 26.93 -7.89
C ARG A 26 3.07 27.15 -8.28
N LYS A 27 3.81 26.10 -8.66
CA LYS A 27 5.22 26.19 -9.09
C LYS A 27 5.37 27.07 -10.33
N MET A 28 4.53 26.84 -11.35
CA MET A 28 4.50 27.65 -12.56
C MET A 28 4.21 29.12 -12.21
N LEU A 29 3.14 29.39 -11.46
CA LEU A 29 2.73 30.77 -11.20
C LEU A 29 3.69 31.52 -10.28
N ARG A 30 4.37 30.85 -9.34
CA ARG A 30 5.47 31.45 -8.55
C ARG A 30 6.60 32.00 -9.43
N GLN A 31 6.83 31.41 -10.61
CA GLN A 31 7.83 31.90 -11.56
C GLN A 31 7.37 33.16 -12.32
N TYR A 32 6.05 33.37 -12.43
CA TYR A 32 5.49 34.47 -13.23
C TYR A 32 4.91 35.63 -12.40
N ALA A 33 4.43 35.41 -11.18
CA ALA A 33 3.92 36.47 -10.30
C ALA A 33 3.74 36.03 -8.82
N LYS A 34 3.78 36.99 -7.88
CA LYS A 34 3.32 36.80 -6.49
C LYS A 34 1.78 36.82 -6.43
N VAL A 35 1.13 35.81 -7.01
CA VAL A 35 -0.34 35.69 -6.96
C VAL A 35 -0.72 34.80 -5.79
N ASN A 36 -1.62 35.29 -4.93
CA ASN A 36 -2.32 34.46 -3.95
C ASN A 36 -3.48 33.76 -4.65
N LEU A 37 -3.28 32.50 -5.02
CA LEU A 37 -4.35 31.65 -5.50
C LEU A 37 -5.10 31.00 -4.34
N GLN A 38 -6.41 30.83 -4.52
CA GLN A 38 -7.16 29.79 -3.84
C GLN A 38 -6.91 28.48 -4.61
N ASP A 39 -6.39 27.47 -3.93
CA ASP A 39 -6.17 26.15 -4.51
C ASP A 39 -7.51 25.54 -4.96
N LEU A 40 -7.51 24.61 -5.93
CA LEU A 40 -8.68 23.76 -6.18
C LEU A 40 -8.84 22.84 -4.97
N ASN A 41 -9.49 23.34 -3.92
CA ASN A 41 -9.73 22.56 -2.73
C ASN A 41 -10.83 21.54 -3.02
N PHE A 42 -10.47 20.26 -3.02
CA PHE A 42 -11.45 19.21 -2.84
C PHE A 42 -11.82 19.15 -1.35
N ASP A 43 -12.67 20.08 -0.92
CA ASP A 43 -13.21 20.03 0.43
C ASP A 43 -14.17 18.85 0.51
N VAL A 44 -13.81 17.87 1.35
CA VAL A 44 -14.75 16.81 1.70
C VAL A 44 -15.87 17.47 2.52
N PRO A 45 -17.12 17.53 1.99
CA PRO A 45 -18.22 18.18 2.71
C PRO A 45 -18.36 17.61 4.11
N GLN A 46 -18.69 18.44 5.11
CA GLN A 46 -18.86 17.96 6.49
C GLN A 46 -19.88 16.81 6.60
N GLN A 47 -20.87 16.77 5.71
CA GLN A 47 -21.84 15.68 5.58
C GLN A 47 -21.19 14.30 5.32
N HIS A 48 -20.00 14.27 4.74
CA HIS A 48 -19.24 13.05 4.50
C HIS A 48 -18.41 12.60 5.71
N GLN A 49 -18.27 13.41 6.77
CA GLN A 49 -17.51 13.03 7.97
C GLN A 49 -18.07 11.77 8.64
N PHE A 50 -19.40 11.61 8.65
CA PHE A 50 -20.02 10.40 9.19
C PHE A 50 -19.57 9.15 8.43
N ILE A 51 -19.66 9.18 7.10
CA ILE A 51 -19.27 8.05 6.23
C ILE A 51 -17.77 7.79 6.34
N ASN A 52 -16.95 8.84 6.37
CA ASN A 52 -15.51 8.70 6.54
C ASN A 52 -15.16 8.06 7.88
N ASN A 53 -15.75 8.53 8.98
CA ASN A 53 -15.52 7.96 10.29
C ASN A 53 -16.00 6.50 10.37
N PHE A 54 -17.17 6.21 9.80
CA PHE A 54 -17.69 4.85 9.69
C PHE A 54 -16.69 3.95 8.96
N ILE A 55 -16.19 4.36 7.79
CA ILE A 55 -15.25 3.57 7.00
C ILE A 55 -13.94 3.38 7.75
N LEU A 56 -13.36 4.45 8.30
CA LEU A 56 -12.12 4.38 9.08
C LEU A 56 -12.27 3.40 10.24
N THR A 57 -13.39 3.44 10.94
CA THR A 57 -13.67 2.53 12.05
C THR A 57 -13.88 1.10 11.55
N PHE A 58 -14.63 0.92 10.46
CA PHE A 58 -14.93 -0.37 9.83
C PHE A 58 -13.65 -1.07 9.36
N ILE A 59 -12.84 -0.43 8.52
CA ILE A 59 -11.60 -1.01 7.99
C ILE A 59 -10.54 -1.22 9.07
N SER A 60 -10.64 -0.52 10.21
CA SER A 60 -9.75 -0.69 11.37
C SER A 60 -10.24 -1.73 12.37
N SER A 61 -11.45 -2.26 12.20
CA SER A 61 -12.04 -3.21 13.13
C SER A 61 -11.53 -4.64 12.93
N GLN A 62 -11.59 -5.46 13.97
CA GLN A 62 -11.42 -6.90 13.87
C GLN A 62 -12.64 -7.59 14.44
N THR A 63 -13.11 -8.63 13.77
CA THR A 63 -14.18 -9.49 14.28
C THR A 63 -13.54 -10.46 15.26
N ILE A 64 -13.94 -10.39 16.53
CA ILE A 64 -13.44 -11.21 17.64
C ILE A 64 -14.57 -12.11 18.10
N PHE A 65 -14.22 -13.35 18.46
CA PHE A 65 -15.17 -14.28 19.04
C PHE A 65 -15.40 -13.95 20.53
N GLU A 66 -16.65 -13.85 20.97
CA GLU A 66 -16.96 -13.32 22.31
C GLU A 66 -16.34 -14.16 23.45
N ASP A 67 -16.16 -15.46 23.28
CA ASP A 67 -15.48 -16.28 24.29
C ASP A 67 -13.99 -15.96 24.40
N GLU A 68 -13.33 -15.51 23.33
CA GLU A 68 -11.92 -15.05 23.41
C GLU A 68 -11.81 -13.76 24.24
N TYR A 69 -12.82 -12.89 24.16
CA TYR A 69 -12.92 -11.68 24.99
C TYR A 69 -13.14 -12.02 26.46
N LYS A 70 -14.04 -12.95 26.77
CA LYS A 70 -14.30 -13.41 28.16
C LYS A 70 -13.18 -14.29 28.72
N GLN A 71 -12.42 -15.01 27.87
CA GLN A 71 -11.29 -15.86 28.27
C GLN A 71 -10.06 -15.07 28.75
N GLN A 72 -9.87 -13.82 28.30
CA GLN A 72 -8.88 -12.92 28.94
C GLN A 72 -9.23 -12.62 30.40
N SER A 73 -10.49 -12.83 30.81
CA SER A 73 -10.98 -12.55 32.17
C SER A 73 -11.23 -13.81 33.02
N ARG A 74 -11.53 -14.99 32.44
CA ARG A 74 -11.71 -16.24 33.20
C ARG A 74 -11.31 -17.51 32.44
N SER A 75 -10.48 -18.32 33.09
CA SER A 75 -10.06 -19.66 32.70
C SER A 75 -11.19 -20.70 32.84
N LYS A 76 -11.74 -21.20 31.73
CA LYS A 76 -12.15 -22.62 31.50
C LYS A 76 -12.91 -22.76 30.17
N GLN A 77 -12.51 -23.74 29.37
CA GLN A 77 -13.05 -24.05 28.05
C GLN A 77 -14.31 -24.91 28.09
N ARG A 78 -15.31 -24.54 27.29
CA ARG A 78 -16.26 -25.43 26.63
C ARG A 78 -16.39 -24.93 25.19
N LYS A 79 -16.08 -25.76 24.17
CA LYS A 79 -16.33 -25.38 22.77
C LYS A 79 -17.84 -25.45 22.54
N LEU A 80 -18.50 -24.29 22.42
CA LEU A 80 -19.91 -24.24 22.01
C LEU A 80 -20.05 -24.65 20.53
N PRO A 81 -21.16 -25.29 20.13
CA PRO A 81 -21.44 -25.60 18.73
C PRO A 81 -21.52 -24.32 17.87
N ASP A 82 -21.19 -24.42 16.58
CA ASP A 82 -21.03 -23.28 15.66
C ASP A 82 -22.25 -22.34 15.56
N LYS A 83 -23.45 -22.82 15.88
CA LYS A 83 -24.70 -22.04 15.84
C LYS A 83 -24.92 -21.12 17.05
N GLU A 84 -24.16 -21.27 18.12
CA GLU A 84 -24.24 -20.42 19.33
C GLU A 84 -23.07 -19.44 19.42
N ARG A 85 -22.25 -19.36 18.36
CA ARG A 85 -21.10 -18.47 18.35
C ARG A 85 -21.52 -17.04 18.11
N VAL A 86 -21.17 -16.20 19.07
CA VAL A 86 -21.45 -14.77 19.08
C VAL A 86 -20.16 -14.00 18.79
N PHE A 87 -20.23 -13.03 17.87
CA PHE A 87 -19.07 -12.26 17.43
C PHE A 87 -19.26 -10.78 17.72
N ARG A 88 -18.15 -10.09 18.01
CA ARG A 88 -18.11 -8.65 18.24
C ARG A 88 -17.05 -7.99 17.38
N THR A 89 -17.25 -6.73 17.04
CA THR A 89 -16.22 -5.94 16.37
C THR A 89 -15.38 -5.20 17.41
N HIS A 90 -14.07 -5.14 17.19
CA HIS A 90 -13.14 -4.39 18.04
C HIS A 90 -12.28 -3.49 17.17
N VAL A 91 -12.30 -2.18 17.44
CA VAL A 91 -11.55 -1.19 16.67
C VAL A 91 -10.09 -1.20 17.09
N GLN A 92 -9.20 -1.47 16.14
CA GLN A 92 -7.76 -1.44 16.38
C GLN A 92 -7.23 -0.02 16.16
N ALA A 93 -7.02 0.71 17.25
CA ALA A 93 -6.57 2.12 17.22
C ALA A 93 -5.34 2.35 16.32
N LYS A 94 -4.40 1.38 16.27
CA LYS A 94 -3.20 1.45 15.44
C LYS A 94 -3.50 1.53 13.93
N TYR A 95 -4.56 0.87 13.46
CA TYR A 95 -4.97 0.94 12.06
C TYR A 95 -5.79 2.19 11.81
N TYR A 96 -6.66 2.55 12.75
CA TYR A 96 -7.47 3.77 12.65
C TYR A 96 -6.62 5.01 12.45
N LEU A 97 -5.57 5.19 13.26
CA LEU A 97 -4.67 6.33 13.14
C LEU A 97 -3.94 6.36 11.79
N LYS A 98 -3.49 5.21 11.29
CA LYS A 98 -2.78 5.10 10.00
C LYS A 98 -3.69 5.43 8.84
N TYR A 99 -4.93 4.92 8.87
CA TYR A 99 -5.90 5.22 7.83
C TYR A 99 -6.43 6.66 7.89
N SER A 100 -6.54 7.25 9.09
CA SER A 100 -6.83 8.68 9.24
C SER A 100 -5.75 9.52 8.59
N LYS A 101 -4.48 9.21 8.83
CA LYS A 101 -3.36 9.86 8.15
C LYS A 101 -3.43 9.68 6.63
N SER A 102 -3.68 8.48 6.13
CA SER A 102 -3.86 8.25 4.69
C SER A 102 -5.06 8.99 4.09
N LEU A 103 -6.11 9.25 4.87
CA LEU A 103 -7.22 10.10 4.45
C LEU A 103 -6.79 11.57 4.32
N GLU A 104 -6.01 12.08 5.27
CA GLU A 104 -5.45 13.44 5.27
C GLU A 104 -4.44 13.64 4.14
N ASP A 105 -3.64 12.61 3.84
CA ASP A 105 -2.63 12.61 2.77
C ASP A 105 -3.25 12.37 1.36
N PHE A 106 -4.59 12.28 1.26
CA PHE A 106 -5.31 12.02 0.02
C PHE A 106 -4.87 10.75 -0.72
N GLU A 107 -4.47 9.72 0.02
CA GLU A 107 -4.02 8.46 -0.56
C GLU A 107 -5.17 7.75 -1.30
N HIS A 108 -4.92 7.37 -2.55
CA HIS A 108 -5.97 6.88 -3.43
C HIS A 108 -6.67 5.61 -2.92
N GLY A 109 -5.97 4.72 -2.20
CA GLY A 109 -6.59 3.51 -1.64
C GLY A 109 -7.72 3.80 -0.65
N ILE A 110 -7.59 4.82 0.20
CA ILE A 110 -8.66 5.22 1.14
C ILE A 110 -9.84 5.82 0.38
N PHE A 111 -9.57 6.68 -0.61
CA PHE A 111 -10.62 7.27 -1.42
C PHE A 111 -11.35 6.24 -2.30
N SER A 112 -10.64 5.25 -2.84
CA SER A 112 -11.23 4.08 -3.51
C SER A 112 -12.20 3.35 -2.57
N SER A 113 -11.79 3.14 -1.32
CA SER A 113 -12.64 2.49 -0.31
C SER A 113 -13.89 3.31 0.02
N ILE A 114 -13.76 4.63 0.11
CA ILE A 114 -14.89 5.55 0.32
C ILE A 114 -15.86 5.54 -0.85
N LEU A 115 -15.34 5.59 -2.07
CA LEU A 115 -16.16 5.54 -3.27
C LEU A 115 -16.91 4.22 -3.36
N LEU A 116 -16.25 3.08 -3.14
CA LEU A 116 -16.89 1.76 -3.16
C LEU A 116 -17.99 1.62 -2.12
N MET A 117 -17.74 2.10 -0.90
CA MET A 117 -18.73 2.11 0.17
C MET A 117 -20.00 2.88 -0.24
N LYS A 118 -19.83 4.02 -0.94
CA LYS A 118 -20.95 4.86 -1.38
C LYS A 118 -21.66 4.33 -2.64
N SER A 119 -20.92 3.71 -3.55
CA SER A 119 -21.40 3.38 -4.89
C SER A 119 -21.98 1.98 -5.03
N LEU A 120 -21.57 1.02 -4.19
CA LEU A 120 -22.03 -0.36 -4.28
C LEU A 120 -22.95 -0.73 -3.13
N THR A 121 -24.17 -1.15 -3.46
CA THR A 121 -25.16 -1.66 -2.49
C THR A 121 -24.59 -2.75 -1.58
N TYR A 122 -23.72 -3.60 -2.12
CA TYR A 122 -23.04 -4.66 -1.35
C TYR A 122 -22.31 -4.13 -0.11
N PHE A 123 -21.71 -2.94 -0.18
CA PHE A 123 -21.03 -2.31 0.95
C PHE A 123 -21.97 -1.46 1.80
N LEU A 124 -23.01 -0.87 1.22
CA LEU A 124 -24.04 -0.13 1.97
C LEU A 124 -24.83 -1.04 2.93
N GLU A 125 -24.99 -2.32 2.60
CA GLU A 125 -25.58 -3.36 3.45
C GLU A 125 -24.60 -3.89 4.52
N SER A 126 -23.51 -3.17 4.80
CA SER A 126 -22.57 -3.55 5.87
C SER A 126 -23.15 -3.19 7.23
N ASP A 127 -23.57 -4.21 7.98
CA ASP A 127 -23.84 -4.06 9.40
C ASP A 127 -22.51 -3.93 10.15
N PHE A 128 -22.10 -2.69 10.38
CA PHE A 128 -21.01 -2.38 11.29
C PHE A 128 -21.59 -2.20 12.68
N ASP A 129 -21.59 -3.29 13.45
CA ASP A 129 -22.12 -3.25 14.78
C ASP A 129 -21.09 -2.68 15.76
N MET A 130 -21.34 -1.45 16.19
CA MET A 130 -20.71 -0.82 17.35
C MET A 130 -21.61 -0.93 18.59
N ASP A 131 -22.82 -1.49 18.45
CA ASP A 131 -23.75 -1.64 19.55
C ASP A 131 -23.31 -2.82 20.44
N GLU A 132 -23.02 -2.53 21.71
CA GLU A 132 -22.66 -3.57 22.66
C GLU A 132 -23.83 -4.52 22.94
N LEU A 133 -25.06 -4.12 22.64
CA LEU A 133 -26.28 -4.85 22.97
C LEU A 133 -26.64 -5.92 21.94
N LYS A 134 -26.25 -5.75 20.67
CA LYS A 134 -26.54 -6.71 19.60
C LYS A 134 -25.23 -7.24 19.02
N PRO A 135 -24.79 -8.44 19.40
CA PRO A 135 -23.62 -9.01 18.78
C PRO A 135 -23.96 -9.65 17.43
N LEU A 136 -22.95 -9.83 16.58
CA LEU A 136 -23.08 -10.41 15.26
C LEU A 136 -23.26 -11.93 15.35
N ASP A 137 -24.18 -12.46 14.54
CA ASP A 137 -24.25 -13.89 14.30
C ASP A 137 -23.12 -14.35 13.36
N TYR A 138 -23.03 -15.65 13.10
CA TYR A 138 -21.99 -16.21 12.25
C TYR A 138 -22.03 -15.70 10.79
N GLN A 139 -23.22 -15.53 10.20
CA GLN A 139 -23.33 -15.08 8.81
C GLN A 139 -23.00 -13.60 8.69
N ASP A 140 -23.49 -12.79 9.62
CA ASP A 140 -23.21 -11.36 9.67
C ASP A 140 -21.72 -11.12 9.95
N ALA A 141 -21.12 -11.87 10.88
CA ALA A 141 -19.69 -11.84 11.15
C ALA A 141 -18.86 -12.20 9.92
N LYS A 142 -19.28 -13.22 9.16
CA LYS A 142 -18.63 -13.63 7.92
C LYS A 142 -18.71 -12.55 6.85
N GLN A 143 -19.89 -11.97 6.62
CA GLN A 143 -20.07 -10.90 5.65
C GLN A 143 -19.30 -9.63 6.04
N CYS A 144 -19.36 -9.25 7.32
CA CYS A 144 -18.58 -8.16 7.89
C CYS A 144 -17.08 -8.37 7.66
N ALA A 145 -16.55 -9.57 7.95
CA ALA A 145 -15.15 -9.89 7.71
C ALA A 145 -14.77 -9.80 6.22
N ILE A 146 -15.60 -10.32 5.31
CA ILE A 146 -15.36 -10.28 3.86
C ILE A 146 -15.35 -8.83 3.35
N ARG A 147 -16.39 -8.05 3.65
CA ARG A 147 -16.53 -6.66 3.21
C ARG A 147 -15.40 -5.79 3.75
N ARG A 148 -15.10 -5.94 5.04
CA ARG A 148 -13.98 -5.27 5.69
C ARG A 148 -12.67 -5.64 5.01
N GLU A 149 -12.40 -6.92 4.76
CA GLU A 149 -11.12 -7.34 4.20
C GLU A 149 -10.90 -6.82 2.77
N ILE A 150 -11.96 -6.70 1.97
CA ILE A 150 -11.89 -6.06 0.64
C ILE A 150 -11.47 -4.59 0.78
N LEU A 151 -12.22 -3.80 1.57
CA LEU A 151 -11.93 -2.38 1.74
C LEU A 151 -10.60 -2.15 2.44
N ARG A 152 -10.25 -2.99 3.42
CA ARG A 152 -8.96 -2.97 4.11
C ARG A 152 -7.81 -3.20 3.15
N ALA A 153 -7.91 -4.22 2.27
CA ALA A 153 -6.89 -4.52 1.28
C ALA A 153 -6.66 -3.33 0.33
N ILE A 154 -7.76 -2.71 -0.13
CA ILE A 154 -7.72 -1.51 -0.98
C ILE A 154 -7.17 -0.30 -0.20
N ALA A 155 -7.51 -0.11 1.07
CA ALA A 155 -6.96 0.99 1.85
C ALA A 155 -5.47 0.81 2.19
N CYS A 156 -5.03 -0.42 2.48
CA CYS A 156 -3.65 -0.65 2.94
C CYS A 156 -2.62 -0.65 1.82
N HIS A 157 -2.97 -0.94 0.57
CA HIS A 157 -1.95 -1.06 -0.49
C HIS A 157 -1.22 0.25 -0.81
N THR A 158 -1.84 1.40 -0.46
CA THR A 158 -1.23 2.73 -0.56
C THR A 158 -0.72 3.25 0.79
N CYS A 159 -1.06 2.59 1.90
CA CYS A 159 -0.69 3.05 3.25
C CYS A 159 0.67 2.47 3.66
N GLU A 160 1.76 3.20 3.38
CA GLU A 160 3.13 2.78 3.71
C GLU A 160 3.41 2.61 5.22
N GLU A 161 2.56 3.18 6.07
CA GLU A 161 2.68 3.07 7.54
C GLU A 161 2.18 1.71 8.04
N ILE A 162 1.38 0.99 7.25
CA ILE A 162 0.88 -0.34 7.60
C ILE A 162 1.93 -1.38 7.26
N TYR A 163 2.33 -2.14 8.27
CA TYR A 163 3.27 -3.24 8.10
C TYR A 163 2.58 -4.43 7.47
N HIS A 164 3.13 -4.90 6.35
CA HIS A 164 2.71 -6.15 5.75
C HIS A 164 3.65 -7.26 6.21
N ILE A 165 3.24 -7.90 7.29
CA ILE A 165 4.08 -8.88 8.00
C ILE A 165 3.83 -10.33 7.50
N ARG A 166 2.95 -10.48 6.50
CA ARG A 166 2.40 -11.77 6.05
C ARG A 166 2.02 -11.70 4.57
N PRO A 167 2.61 -12.54 3.70
CA PRO A 167 2.30 -12.55 2.27
C PRO A 167 0.94 -13.19 1.96
N ASP A 168 0.32 -13.91 2.90
CA ASP A 168 -1.03 -14.48 2.78
C ASP A 168 -2.17 -13.46 2.93
N THR A 169 -1.87 -12.17 2.99
CA THR A 169 -2.88 -11.12 3.08
C THR A 169 -3.22 -10.56 1.70
N LEU A 170 -4.51 -10.30 1.46
CA LEU A 170 -4.97 -9.70 0.19
C LEU A 170 -4.33 -8.33 -0.04
N GLY A 171 -4.07 -7.56 1.02
CA GLY A 171 -3.36 -6.29 0.93
C GLY A 171 -1.93 -6.41 0.42
N PHE A 172 -1.16 -7.41 0.90
CA PHE A 172 0.20 -7.61 0.41
C PHE A 172 0.23 -8.11 -1.03
N LEU A 173 -0.65 -9.05 -1.37
CA LEU A 173 -0.79 -9.51 -2.75
C LEU A 173 -1.14 -8.34 -3.67
N LEU A 174 -2.02 -7.43 -3.23
CA LEU A 174 -2.38 -6.25 -4.01
C LEU A 174 -1.20 -5.31 -4.20
N ILE A 175 -0.39 -5.07 -3.17
CA ILE A 175 0.86 -4.28 -3.31
C ILE A 175 1.75 -4.92 -4.36
N LEU A 176 1.97 -6.23 -4.31
CA LEU A 176 2.81 -6.91 -5.29
C LEU A 176 2.23 -6.78 -6.70
N CYS A 177 0.92 -6.98 -6.89
CA CYS A 177 0.28 -6.85 -8.19
C CYS A 177 0.32 -5.41 -8.72
N ASP A 178 0.02 -4.42 -7.87
CA ASP A 178 0.08 -2.99 -8.19
C ASP A 178 1.49 -2.60 -8.61
N GLU A 179 2.50 -3.01 -7.83
CA GLU A 179 3.90 -2.87 -8.20
C GLU A 179 4.12 -3.48 -9.57
N LEU A 180 3.91 -4.78 -9.75
CA LEU A 180 4.10 -5.51 -11.02
C LEU A 180 3.33 -4.90 -12.22
N GLN A 181 2.23 -4.19 -11.99
CA GLN A 181 1.47 -3.48 -13.01
C GLN A 181 2.04 -2.08 -13.31
N SER A 182 2.56 -1.37 -12.32
CA SER A 182 3.06 0.01 -12.43
C SER A 182 4.28 0.17 -13.35
N TRP A 183 5.08 -0.88 -13.57
CA TRP A 183 6.27 -0.86 -14.45
C TRP A 183 5.99 -0.75 -15.94
N GLY A 184 4.76 -1.08 -16.36
CA GLY A 184 4.38 -1.12 -17.77
C GLY A 184 3.57 0.10 -18.21
N ARG A 185 3.33 1.09 -17.34
CA ARG A 185 2.62 2.31 -17.71
C ARG A 185 3.62 3.25 -18.40
N PRO A 186 3.54 3.44 -19.72
CA PRO A 186 4.44 4.34 -20.40
C PRO A 186 4.27 5.74 -19.81
N THR A 187 5.38 6.37 -19.46
CA THR A 187 5.37 7.81 -19.16
C THR A 187 4.91 8.58 -20.40
N PHE A 188 4.43 9.81 -20.24
CA PHE A 188 4.06 10.65 -21.40
C PHE A 188 5.23 10.76 -22.41
N GLU A 189 6.47 10.76 -21.93
CA GLU A 189 7.69 10.79 -22.74
C GLU A 189 7.90 9.47 -23.52
N GLU A 190 7.65 8.32 -22.88
CA GLU A 190 7.72 6.99 -23.51
C GLU A 190 6.54 6.70 -24.45
N MET A 191 5.38 7.35 -24.25
CA MET A 191 4.28 7.29 -25.22
C MET A 191 4.63 8.01 -26.53
N ILE A 192 5.46 9.06 -26.46
CA ILE A 192 5.92 9.83 -27.61
C ILE A 192 7.05 9.09 -28.35
N VAL A 193 7.96 8.47 -27.60
CA VAL A 193 9.05 7.66 -28.13
C VAL A 193 8.65 6.19 -28.04
N ALA A 194 8.00 5.67 -29.09
CA ALA A 194 7.62 4.26 -29.18
C ALA A 194 8.86 3.36 -29.01
N THR A 195 9.17 3.01 -27.75
CA THR A 195 10.27 2.14 -27.40
C THR A 195 9.82 0.71 -27.68
N ALA A 196 10.46 0.07 -28.66
CA ALA A 196 10.11 -1.29 -29.08
C ALA A 196 10.40 -2.35 -28.00
N ILE A 197 11.14 -1.98 -26.94
CA ILE A 197 11.54 -2.87 -25.86
C ILE A 197 10.53 -2.74 -24.72
N LEU A 198 9.62 -3.69 -24.65
CA LEU A 198 8.67 -3.77 -23.54
C LEU A 198 9.36 -4.27 -22.26
N PRO A 199 9.04 -3.73 -21.08
CA PRO A 199 9.50 -4.30 -19.81
C PRO A 199 8.95 -5.72 -19.61
N THR A 200 9.67 -6.58 -18.89
CA THR A 200 9.20 -7.92 -18.52
C THR A 200 9.32 -8.12 -17.02
N ALA A 201 8.25 -8.67 -16.44
CA ALA A 201 8.23 -9.07 -15.04
C ALA A 201 8.08 -10.59 -14.95
N ARG A 202 8.84 -11.23 -14.06
CA ARG A 202 8.80 -12.66 -13.83
C ARG A 202 8.74 -12.95 -12.34
N LEU A 203 7.61 -13.49 -11.88
CA LEU A 203 7.48 -14.05 -10.55
C LEU A 203 8.15 -15.43 -10.53
N LYS A 204 9.14 -15.62 -9.65
CA LYS A 204 9.86 -16.89 -9.49
C LYS A 204 9.23 -17.74 -8.41
N GLU A 205 8.89 -17.13 -7.28
CA GLU A 205 8.31 -17.82 -6.12
C GLU A 205 7.32 -16.90 -5.40
N TYR A 206 6.19 -17.45 -4.97
CA TYR A 206 5.23 -16.79 -4.09
C TYR A 206 4.65 -17.80 -3.11
N SER A 207 5.14 -17.77 -1.88
CA SER A 207 4.74 -18.65 -0.80
C SER A 207 4.57 -17.90 0.52
N LEU A 208 4.20 -18.61 1.57
CA LEU A 208 4.11 -18.05 2.93
C LEU A 208 5.46 -17.55 3.47
N GLN A 209 6.56 -18.08 2.95
CA GLN A 209 7.92 -17.88 3.47
C GLN A 209 8.82 -17.14 2.48
N GLU A 210 8.48 -17.12 1.20
CA GLU A 210 9.34 -16.57 0.16
C GLU A 210 8.53 -15.85 -0.92
N VAL A 211 8.99 -14.66 -1.28
CA VAL A 211 8.53 -13.90 -2.44
C VAL A 211 9.77 -13.50 -3.23
N ASP A 212 9.93 -14.06 -4.43
CA ASP A 212 11.03 -13.73 -5.34
C ASP A 212 10.46 -13.34 -6.71
N TYR A 213 10.77 -12.13 -7.15
CA TYR A 213 10.41 -11.69 -8.49
C TYR A 213 11.52 -10.85 -9.15
N GLU A 214 11.50 -10.88 -10.47
CA GLU A 214 12.48 -10.23 -11.32
C GLU A 214 11.79 -9.26 -12.28
N LEU A 215 12.40 -8.09 -12.46
CA LEU A 215 11.98 -7.04 -13.36
C LEU A 215 13.11 -6.75 -14.34
N GLU A 216 12.81 -6.79 -15.63
CA GLU A 216 13.70 -6.40 -16.70
C GLU A 216 13.13 -5.12 -17.34
N LEU A 217 13.81 -4.00 -17.13
CA LEU A 217 13.32 -2.67 -17.49
C LEU A 217 14.16 -2.07 -18.64
N PRO A 218 13.52 -1.40 -19.60
CA PRO A 218 14.20 -0.53 -20.57
C PRO A 218 14.61 0.79 -19.91
N GLY A 219 15.55 1.52 -20.52
CA GLY A 219 15.96 2.85 -20.07
C GLY A 219 17.44 3.00 -19.73
N ASP A 220 17.84 4.27 -19.57
CA ASP A 220 19.19 4.68 -19.25
C ASP A 220 19.57 4.39 -17.79
N GLU A 221 20.86 4.45 -17.48
CA GLU A 221 21.37 4.12 -16.13
C GLU A 221 20.72 5.00 -15.04
N LYS A 222 20.50 6.29 -15.34
CA LYS A 222 19.90 7.24 -14.39
C LYS A 222 18.41 6.96 -14.16
N GLY A 223 17.65 6.66 -15.21
CA GLY A 223 16.24 6.28 -15.13
C GLY A 223 16.05 4.99 -14.35
N LEU A 224 16.83 3.95 -14.70
CA LEU A 224 16.79 2.65 -14.03
C LEU A 224 17.13 2.76 -12.54
N TYR A 225 18.15 3.55 -12.20
CA TYR A 225 18.52 3.85 -10.82
C TYR A 225 17.37 4.51 -10.05
N ARG A 226 16.72 5.52 -10.63
CA ARG A 226 15.62 6.25 -9.99
C ARG A 226 14.43 5.33 -9.73
N GLN A 227 14.03 4.52 -10.71
CA GLN A 227 12.92 3.57 -10.59
C GLN A 227 13.23 2.50 -9.53
N THR A 228 14.41 1.89 -9.60
CA THR A 228 14.87 0.88 -8.63
C THR A 228 14.92 1.45 -7.21
N LYS A 229 15.42 2.67 -7.05
CA LYS A 229 15.47 3.34 -5.75
C LYS A 229 14.08 3.59 -5.18
N GLY A 230 13.13 4.01 -6.01
CA GLY A 230 11.72 4.20 -5.62
C GLY A 230 11.12 2.89 -5.10
N LEU A 231 11.29 1.80 -5.87
CA LEU A 231 10.86 0.46 -5.50
C LEU A 231 11.38 0.03 -4.14
N PHE A 232 12.69 0.08 -4.00
CA PHE A 232 13.40 -0.39 -2.83
C PHE A 232 13.05 0.47 -1.61
N LYS A 233 12.76 1.76 -1.79
CA LYS A 233 12.24 2.64 -0.73
C LYS A 233 10.87 2.18 -0.25
N ARG A 234 9.94 1.90 -1.17
CA ARG A 234 8.57 1.45 -0.84
C ARG A 234 8.61 0.10 -0.11
N PHE A 235 9.33 -0.88 -0.64
CA PHE A 235 9.48 -2.19 0.03
C PHE A 235 10.22 -2.09 1.37
N HIS A 236 11.26 -1.27 1.49
CA HIS A 236 11.92 -1.02 2.78
C HIS A 236 10.96 -0.40 3.82
N LYS A 237 10.04 0.47 3.40
CA LYS A 237 9.03 1.05 4.29
C LYS A 237 7.95 0.04 4.69
N ILE A 238 7.51 -0.81 3.77
CA ILE A 238 6.42 -1.77 4.00
C ILE A 238 6.91 -2.99 4.79
N LEU A 239 8.13 -3.46 4.47
CA LEU A 239 8.82 -4.57 5.11
C LEU A 239 9.72 -4.04 6.24
N ARG A 240 9.12 -3.52 7.31
CA ARG A 240 9.85 -3.15 8.54
C ARG A 240 9.72 -4.25 9.59
N VAL A 241 10.75 -4.35 10.41
CA VAL A 241 10.84 -5.28 11.54
C VAL A 241 9.77 -4.90 12.57
N ALA A 242 8.77 -5.76 12.73
CA ALA A 242 7.79 -5.65 13.81
C ALA A 242 8.27 -6.42 15.06
N VAL A 243 7.57 -6.23 16.18
CA VAL A 243 7.88 -6.88 17.47
C VAL A 243 7.99 -8.41 17.36
N ASP A 244 7.23 -9.03 16.45
CA ASP A 244 7.20 -10.48 16.22
C ASP A 244 8.07 -10.95 15.03
N ALA A 245 8.97 -10.11 14.52
CA ALA A 245 9.84 -10.47 13.40
C ALA A 245 10.77 -11.68 13.65
N PRO A 246 11.35 -11.89 14.87
CA PRO A 246 12.27 -13.00 15.12
C PRO A 246 11.63 -14.39 14.99
N GLU A 247 10.32 -14.50 15.13
CA GLU A 247 9.60 -15.79 15.07
C GLU A 247 9.27 -16.22 13.63
N ARG A 248 9.66 -15.42 12.62
CA ARG A 248 9.15 -15.56 11.24
C ARG A 248 10.27 -15.85 10.23
N LYS A 249 10.10 -16.94 9.48
CA LYS A 249 10.92 -17.28 8.31
C LYS A 249 10.28 -16.69 7.05
N PHE A 250 10.53 -15.40 6.80
CA PHE A 250 10.06 -14.73 5.59
C PHE A 250 11.23 -14.07 4.87
N ILE A 251 11.33 -14.31 3.56
CA ILE A 251 12.34 -13.76 2.67
C ILE A 251 11.63 -13.07 1.50
N CYS A 252 11.99 -11.81 1.24
CA CYS A 252 11.55 -11.11 0.04
C CYS A 252 12.77 -10.71 -0.77
N GLN A 253 12.80 -11.15 -2.02
CA GLN A 253 13.85 -10.86 -2.98
C GLN A 253 13.26 -10.17 -4.21
N ILE A 254 13.90 -9.08 -4.60
CA ILE A 254 13.52 -8.30 -5.79
C ILE A 254 14.78 -8.10 -6.61
N THR A 255 14.76 -8.54 -7.86
CA THR A 255 15.86 -8.33 -8.79
C THR A 255 15.42 -7.42 -9.93
N VAL A 256 16.14 -6.33 -10.15
CA VAL A 256 15.91 -5.41 -11.27
C VAL A 256 17.11 -5.47 -12.21
N LYS A 257 16.88 -5.66 -13.51
CA LYS A 257 17.91 -5.76 -14.56
C LYS A 257 17.60 -4.79 -15.69
N SER A 258 18.64 -4.24 -16.32
CA SER A 258 18.48 -3.53 -17.59
C SER A 258 18.30 -4.51 -18.75
N LYS A 259 17.40 -4.19 -19.69
CA LYS A 259 17.30 -4.87 -20.99
C LYS A 259 18.32 -4.40 -22.03
N GLU A 260 18.81 -3.18 -21.89
CA GLU A 260 19.60 -2.50 -22.92
C GLU A 260 21.11 -2.62 -22.66
N ARG A 261 21.53 -2.71 -21.40
CA ARG A 261 22.94 -2.82 -21.02
C ARG A 261 23.17 -3.86 -19.93
N LEU A 262 24.02 -4.85 -20.21
CA LEU A 262 24.68 -5.64 -19.16
C LEU A 262 25.86 -4.80 -18.61
N PRO A 263 26.10 -4.72 -17.29
CA PRO A 263 25.69 -5.67 -16.26
C PRO A 263 24.84 -5.06 -15.13
N ASP A 264 24.10 -3.96 -15.32
CA ASP A 264 23.37 -3.29 -14.23
C ASP A 264 22.28 -4.21 -13.61
N ILE A 265 22.63 -4.89 -12.52
CA ILE A 265 21.74 -5.77 -11.77
C ILE A 265 21.62 -5.21 -10.35
N TYR A 266 20.42 -4.74 -10.03
CA TYR A 266 20.07 -4.29 -8.69
C TYR A 266 19.30 -5.38 -7.97
N LYS A 267 19.67 -5.66 -6.72
CA LYS A 267 18.95 -6.63 -5.89
C LYS A 267 18.58 -6.03 -4.54
N PHE A 268 17.37 -6.28 -4.11
CA PHE A 268 16.88 -6.09 -2.76
C PHE A 268 16.62 -7.44 -2.13
N ARG A 269 17.10 -7.64 -0.91
CA ARG A 269 16.84 -8.82 -0.11
C ARG A 269 16.47 -8.41 1.30
N PHE A 270 15.30 -8.85 1.75
CA PHE A 270 14.81 -8.71 3.11
C PHE A 270 14.68 -10.09 3.76
N GLU A 271 15.24 -10.25 4.95
CA GLU A 271 15.10 -11.45 5.78
C GLU A 271 14.49 -11.10 7.14
N ALA A 272 13.37 -11.71 7.51
CA ALA A 272 12.68 -11.41 8.77
C ALA A 272 13.36 -12.02 10.00
N GLU A 273 13.86 -13.26 9.90
CA GLU A 273 14.47 -14.03 11.02
C GLU A 273 15.72 -13.35 11.59
N LYS A 274 16.51 -12.72 10.71
CA LYS A 274 17.62 -11.84 11.06
C LYS A 274 17.40 -10.56 10.28
N PRO A 275 16.69 -9.57 10.84
CA PRO A 275 16.28 -8.38 10.12
C PRO A 275 17.47 -7.70 9.46
N LYS A 276 17.62 -7.95 8.18
CA LYS A 276 18.70 -7.45 7.34
C LYS A 276 18.08 -7.08 6.02
N VAL A 277 18.36 -5.84 5.63
CA VAL A 277 18.07 -5.35 4.29
C VAL A 277 19.40 -5.24 3.58
N GLN A 278 19.52 -5.96 2.47
CA GLN A 278 20.70 -5.91 1.62
C GLN A 278 20.30 -5.33 0.29
N PHE A 279 21.02 -4.30 -0.13
CA PHE A 279 20.97 -3.80 -1.50
C PHE A 279 22.28 -4.19 -2.17
N MET A 280 22.19 -4.73 -3.39
CA MET A 280 23.35 -5.07 -4.19
C MET A 280 23.24 -4.41 -5.56
N LYS A 281 24.37 -3.88 -6.07
CA LYS A 281 24.57 -3.54 -7.48
C LYS A 281 25.69 -4.43 -8.00
N ASP A 282 25.39 -5.21 -9.04
CA ASP A 282 26.36 -6.08 -9.74
C ASP A 282 27.09 -7.07 -8.83
N GLY A 283 26.41 -7.52 -7.76
CA GLY A 283 26.96 -8.43 -6.75
C GLY A 283 27.73 -7.76 -5.60
N HIS A 284 27.94 -6.44 -5.65
CA HIS A 284 28.55 -5.67 -4.58
C HIS A 284 27.50 -5.02 -3.67
N SER A 285 27.80 -4.93 -2.37
CA SER A 285 26.94 -4.20 -1.43
C SER A 285 26.85 -2.74 -1.85
N TRP A 286 25.63 -2.26 -2.03
CA TRP A 286 25.32 -0.91 -2.46
C TRP A 286 24.42 -0.25 -1.41
N ASP A 287 24.56 1.06 -1.22
CA ASP A 287 23.69 1.84 -0.34
C ASP A 287 22.92 2.88 -1.19
N PRO A 288 21.62 2.65 -1.47
CA PRO A 288 20.80 3.56 -2.27
C PRO A 288 20.67 4.98 -1.68
N TRP A 289 21.01 5.14 -0.40
CA TRP A 289 20.73 6.36 0.36
C TRP A 289 21.96 7.27 0.48
N LYS A 290 23.18 6.73 0.30
CA LYS A 290 24.44 7.51 0.43
C LYS A 290 24.81 8.35 -0.80
N GLN A 291 24.35 8.00 -2.01
CA GLN A 291 24.72 8.72 -3.24
C GLN A 291 24.03 10.08 -3.42
N GLN A 292 23.24 10.54 -2.44
CA GLN A 292 22.57 11.83 -2.49
C GLN A 292 23.55 13.03 -2.43
N SER A 293 24.78 12.83 -1.94
CA SER A 293 25.78 13.90 -1.83
C SER A 293 26.47 14.27 -3.14
N ASN A 294 26.58 13.35 -4.11
CA ASN A 294 27.38 13.58 -5.32
C ASN A 294 26.52 14.00 -6.53
N LEU A 295 25.26 13.58 -6.61
CA LEU A 295 24.37 13.96 -7.72
C LEU A 295 23.84 15.40 -7.58
N LEU A 296 23.64 15.89 -6.34
CA LEU A 296 23.31 17.31 -6.10
C LEU A 296 24.53 18.22 -6.35
N ALA A 297 25.75 17.72 -6.11
CA ALA A 297 26.98 18.47 -6.41
C ALA A 297 27.22 18.62 -7.92
N GLU A 298 26.82 17.63 -8.74
CA GLU A 298 26.91 17.72 -10.20
C GLU A 298 25.84 18.65 -10.81
N GLU A 299 24.64 18.76 -10.23
CA GLU A 299 23.63 19.73 -10.65
C GLU A 299 24.01 21.19 -10.29
N GLU A 300 24.73 21.42 -9.18
CA GLU A 300 25.27 22.74 -8.84
C GLU A 300 26.51 23.14 -9.65
N LEU A 301 27.31 22.19 -10.12
CA LEU A 301 28.49 22.47 -10.96
C LEU A 301 28.17 22.59 -12.46
N GLY A 302 27.06 22.00 -12.93
CA GLY A 302 26.63 22.06 -14.34
C GLY A 302 25.86 23.33 -14.74
N SER A 303 25.58 24.24 -13.80
CA SER A 303 24.84 25.49 -14.05
C SER A 303 25.73 26.75 -14.12
N ASN A 304 27.05 26.58 -14.08
CA ASN A 304 28.04 27.66 -14.12
C ASN A 304 29.01 27.61 -15.32
N ASN A 305 28.60 27.04 -16.46
CA ASN A 305 29.31 27.18 -17.74
C ASN A 305 28.35 27.58 -18.86
#